data_AF-A0A7Z2ZPW2-F1
#
_entry.id   AF-A0A7Z2ZPW2-F1
#
_cell.length_a   1.000
_cell.length_b   1.000
_cell.length_c   1.000
_cell.angle_alpha   90.00
_cell.angle_beta   90.00
_cell.angle_gamma   90.00
#
_symmetry.space_group_name_H-M   'P 1'
#
loop_
_entity.id
_entity.type
_entity.pdbx_description
1 polymer ?
#
loop_
_entity_poly.entity_id
_entity_poly.type
_entity_poly.pdbx_seq_one_letter_code
_entity_poly.pdbx_strand_id
1 'polypeptide(L)'
;MAQRSRQEVLEYLSRAEVAAVGTSNMGSPRQRMMHFAADEEFQFYLTSTKGDPKVIQWINIPETAMLIHQGATFMEMEECEIIGRAEVLKEEKDRNKAIELLVNRSPIVGQFHQIGALDRLEFIRVKPFTVKYRYVPEILQGEPPTVFDFEENREKVSVWDDVRAKARAWKEAVRPLSLTAALVPILLGGALALSGSAEFNVLHFILTLFGAIMIQAGTNMINDWKDAERDGENRTGIRPFTGGSRMIQLGLISRADMCFFGLALSIGAALIGIYLVAVSGWGLIPLILYGIIAGLFYTNNKGKFSFINMAPGIAEFLIATTYGVFMTMGAFYVQTGHYSMQALLISLPVALFISNVLLINQFPDAESDAKSDKKTLVVRLGKKQAKNVLIAGFIAGYAIIGILPLLGYGPLTLYFAFLSVPFAIQAIRYAHRYYDKNATDLIPSNAHTAINHLFNGLLLVFAFLLGAVNLVVPVLYLLASFALVFWVWNYIERQRKVMNDFKVAFRK
;
A
#
# COMPACT_ATOMS: atom_id res chain seq x y z
N MET A 1 -51.46 -19.18 -1.92
CA MET A 1 -50.12 -18.60 -2.08
C MET A 1 -50.05 -17.31 -1.32
N ALA A 2 -49.42 -17.35 -0.14
CA ALA A 2 -49.23 -16.16 0.69
C ALA A 2 -48.15 -15.25 0.07
N GLN A 3 -48.47 -14.55 -1.01
CA GLN A 3 -47.62 -13.47 -1.49
C GLN A 3 -47.77 -12.29 -0.54
N ARG A 4 -46.70 -11.98 0.18
CA ARG A 4 -46.65 -10.79 1.03
C ARG A 4 -46.54 -9.54 0.17
N SER A 5 -47.28 -8.53 0.55
CA SER A 5 -47.17 -7.21 -0.05
C SER A 5 -45.80 -6.59 0.24
N ARG A 6 -45.39 -5.66 -0.62
CA ARG A 6 -44.18 -4.84 -0.40
C ARG A 6 -44.17 -4.19 0.99
N GLN A 7 -45.32 -3.70 1.42
CA GLN A 7 -45.47 -2.99 2.69
C GLN A 7 -45.24 -3.91 3.90
N GLU A 8 -45.77 -5.13 3.87
CA GLU A 8 -45.53 -6.14 4.92
C GLU A 8 -44.04 -6.47 5.05
N VAL A 9 -43.34 -6.63 3.92
CA VAL A 9 -41.89 -6.92 3.93
C VAL A 9 -41.08 -5.71 4.41
N LEU A 10 -41.46 -4.49 4.04
CA LEU A 10 -40.82 -3.28 4.56
C LEU A 10 -41.04 -3.09 6.07
N GLU A 11 -42.23 -3.44 6.57
CA GLU A 11 -42.53 -3.44 8.01
C GLU A 11 -41.61 -4.41 8.75
N TYR A 12 -41.43 -5.63 8.23
CA TYR A 12 -40.42 -6.57 8.73
C TYR A 12 -39.00 -5.96 8.75
N LEU A 13 -38.55 -5.40 7.63
CA LEU A 13 -37.21 -4.78 7.53
C LEU A 13 -37.02 -3.58 8.46
N SER A 14 -38.10 -2.89 8.84
CA SER A 14 -38.06 -1.78 9.79
C SER A 14 -37.80 -2.24 11.23
N ARG A 15 -38.15 -3.49 11.57
CA ARG A 15 -37.90 -4.10 12.88
C ARG A 15 -36.49 -4.67 13.01
N ALA A 16 -35.84 -5.01 11.89
CA ALA A 16 -34.51 -5.59 11.86
C ALA A 16 -33.39 -4.55 11.86
N GLU A 17 -32.55 -4.54 12.89
CA GLU A 17 -31.46 -3.55 13.00
C GLU A 17 -30.20 -3.92 12.23
N VAL A 18 -29.93 -5.21 12.05
CA VAL A 18 -28.68 -5.72 11.49
C VAL A 18 -28.92 -6.76 10.41
N ALA A 19 -28.02 -6.78 9.42
CA ALA A 19 -27.97 -7.77 8.36
C ALA A 19 -26.59 -8.46 8.37
N ALA A 20 -26.57 -9.75 8.05
CA ALA A 20 -25.34 -10.44 7.67
C ALA A 20 -25.00 -10.08 6.21
N VAL A 21 -23.94 -9.32 6.02
CA VAL A 21 -23.57 -8.75 4.71
C VAL A 21 -22.40 -9.53 4.11
N GLY A 22 -22.72 -10.32 3.09
CA GLY A 22 -21.81 -11.12 2.28
C GLY A 22 -21.23 -10.33 1.11
N THR A 23 -19.91 -10.40 0.95
CA THR A 23 -19.19 -9.93 -0.25
C THR A 23 -18.34 -11.04 -0.83
N SER A 24 -18.07 -10.96 -2.14
CA SER A 24 -17.13 -11.86 -2.79
C SER A 24 -15.69 -11.39 -2.58
N ASN A 25 -14.82 -12.33 -2.22
CA ASN A 25 -13.36 -12.20 -2.18
C ASN A 25 -12.83 -13.18 -3.24
N MET A 26 -12.86 -12.78 -4.52
CA MET A 26 -12.38 -13.60 -5.66
C MET A 26 -12.83 -15.07 -5.58
N GLY A 27 -14.11 -15.30 -5.25
CA GLY A 27 -14.70 -16.65 -5.10
C GLY A 27 -14.79 -17.19 -3.66
N SER A 28 -14.15 -16.57 -2.67
CA SER A 28 -14.35 -16.86 -1.25
C SER A 28 -15.41 -15.94 -0.64
N PRO A 29 -16.46 -16.46 0.02
CA PRO A 29 -17.45 -15.60 0.67
C PRO A 29 -16.87 -14.96 1.94
N ARG A 30 -17.13 -13.67 2.15
CA ARG A 30 -16.88 -12.98 3.44
C ARG A 30 -18.12 -12.32 3.97
N GLN A 31 -18.44 -12.59 5.23
CA GLN A 31 -19.63 -12.04 5.90
C GLN A 31 -19.25 -11.18 7.12
N ARG A 32 -20.07 -10.16 7.39
CA ARG A 32 -19.99 -9.33 8.59
C ARG A 32 -21.40 -8.84 8.95
N MET A 33 -21.71 -8.78 10.23
CA MET A 33 -22.93 -8.11 10.70
C MET A 33 -22.77 -6.59 10.54
N MET A 34 -23.76 -5.95 9.92
CA MET A 34 -23.78 -4.51 9.71
C MET A 34 -25.18 -3.97 9.97
N HIS A 35 -25.27 -2.79 10.58
CA HIS A 35 -26.53 -2.05 10.65
C HIS A 35 -26.94 -1.60 9.25
N PHE A 36 -28.25 -1.63 9.00
CA PHE A 36 -28.80 -1.20 7.73
C PHE A 36 -30.10 -0.42 7.93
N ALA A 37 -30.52 0.27 6.87
CA ALA A 37 -31.86 0.79 6.72
C ALA A 37 -32.38 0.44 5.32
N ALA A 38 -33.69 0.32 5.16
CA ALA A 38 -34.32 0.15 3.85
C ALA A 38 -35.26 1.34 3.62
N ASP A 39 -35.33 1.82 2.38
CA ASP A 39 -36.36 2.78 1.98
C ASP A 39 -37.54 2.09 1.28
N GLU A 40 -38.58 2.89 0.96
CA GLU A 40 -39.80 2.43 0.30
C GLU A 40 -39.53 1.78 -1.07
N GLU A 41 -38.39 2.10 -1.69
CA GLU A 41 -37.97 1.57 -2.98
C GLU A 41 -37.15 0.27 -2.87
N PHE A 42 -37.07 -0.35 -1.68
CA PHE A 42 -36.18 -1.46 -1.38
C PHE A 42 -34.69 -1.14 -1.63
N GLN A 43 -34.29 0.12 -1.53
CA GLN A 43 -32.87 0.46 -1.49
C GLN A 43 -32.36 0.27 -0.06
N PHE A 44 -31.26 -0.44 0.10
CA PHE A 44 -30.68 -0.71 1.42
C PHE A 44 -29.47 0.19 1.65
N TYR A 45 -29.46 0.91 2.77
CA TYR A 45 -28.40 1.83 3.14
C TYR A 45 -27.57 1.22 4.25
N LEU A 46 -26.26 1.20 4.08
CA LEU A 46 -25.30 0.73 5.06
C LEU A 46 -24.19 1.77 5.24
N THR A 47 -23.42 1.61 6.30
CA THR A 47 -22.23 2.44 6.55
C THR A 47 -21.05 1.57 6.97
N SER A 48 -19.86 2.02 6.62
CA SER A 48 -18.62 1.54 7.21
C SER A 48 -17.57 2.63 7.14
N THR A 49 -16.47 2.48 7.88
CA THR A 49 -15.42 3.51 7.92
C THR A 49 -14.67 3.58 6.60
N LYS A 50 -14.19 4.79 6.25
CA LYS A 50 -13.26 4.98 5.12
C LYS A 50 -12.08 4.03 5.21
N GLY A 51 -11.81 3.28 4.14
CA GLY A 51 -10.73 2.30 4.08
C GLY A 51 -11.02 0.95 4.77
N ASP A 52 -12.24 0.74 5.29
CA ASP A 52 -12.65 -0.57 5.81
C ASP A 52 -12.58 -1.64 4.69
N PRO A 53 -12.10 -2.86 4.99
CA PRO A 53 -12.01 -3.94 4.02
C PRO A 53 -13.30 -4.18 3.21
N LYS A 54 -14.48 -4.06 3.83
CA LYS A 54 -15.78 -4.28 3.17
C LYS A 54 -16.08 -3.19 2.13
N VAL A 55 -15.77 -1.93 2.45
CA VAL A 55 -15.89 -0.81 1.51
C VAL A 55 -14.95 -0.98 0.33
N ILE A 56 -13.70 -1.36 0.61
CA ILE A 56 -12.72 -1.61 -0.45
C ILE A 56 -13.18 -2.78 -1.35
N GLN A 57 -13.79 -3.82 -0.79
CA GLN A 57 -14.38 -4.90 -1.56
C GLN A 57 -15.48 -4.38 -2.48
N TRP A 58 -16.47 -3.63 -1.98
CA TRP A 58 -17.54 -3.08 -2.82
C TRP A 58 -17.07 -2.11 -3.91
N ILE A 59 -16.02 -1.32 -3.65
CA ILE A 59 -15.42 -0.44 -4.66
C ILE A 59 -14.85 -1.25 -5.85
N ASN A 60 -14.44 -2.50 -5.62
CA ASN A 60 -13.81 -3.34 -6.63
C ASN A 60 -14.72 -4.44 -7.20
N ILE A 61 -15.54 -5.07 -6.35
CA ILE A 61 -16.53 -6.09 -6.68
C ILE A 61 -17.83 -5.64 -5.98
N PRO A 62 -18.72 -4.91 -6.69
CA PRO A 62 -19.88 -4.29 -6.08
C PRO A 62 -21.01 -5.28 -5.80
N GLU A 63 -20.92 -6.53 -6.27
CA GLU A 63 -21.91 -7.57 -5.94
C GLU A 63 -21.88 -7.93 -4.46
N THR A 64 -23.07 -7.99 -3.86
CA THR A 64 -23.24 -8.25 -2.43
C THR A 64 -24.48 -9.09 -2.20
N ALA A 65 -24.44 -9.90 -1.15
CA ALA A 65 -25.59 -10.57 -0.60
C ALA A 65 -25.85 -10.05 0.82
N MET A 66 -27.09 -9.92 1.22
CA MET A 66 -27.50 -9.62 2.58
C MET A 66 -28.50 -10.66 3.04
N LEU A 67 -28.31 -11.16 4.26
CA LEU A 67 -29.25 -12.04 4.93
C LEU A 67 -29.71 -11.38 6.21
N ILE A 68 -31.02 -11.21 6.35
CA ILE A 68 -31.66 -10.61 7.50
C ILE A 68 -32.57 -11.66 8.10
N HIS A 69 -32.42 -11.91 9.39
CA HIS A 69 -33.17 -12.91 10.11
C HIS A 69 -33.65 -12.35 11.45
N GLN A 70 -34.93 -12.54 11.76
CA GLN A 70 -35.51 -12.26 13.08
C GLN A 70 -36.51 -13.36 13.47
N GLY A 71 -36.78 -13.45 14.77
CA GLY A 71 -37.73 -14.41 15.37
C GLY A 71 -37.14 -15.00 16.65
N ALA A 72 -37.88 -14.91 17.76
CA ALA A 72 -37.42 -15.46 19.04
C ALA A 72 -37.60 -16.98 19.10
N THR A 73 -38.59 -17.49 18.37
CA THR A 73 -38.92 -18.91 18.27
C THR A 73 -38.95 -19.34 16.80
N PHE A 74 -38.80 -20.64 16.57
CA PHE A 74 -38.84 -21.22 15.22
C PHE A 74 -40.12 -20.88 14.43
N MET A 75 -41.25 -20.73 15.13
CA MET A 75 -42.55 -20.39 14.52
C MET A 75 -42.73 -18.89 14.26
N GLU A 76 -41.85 -18.05 14.76
CA GLU A 76 -41.84 -16.59 14.56
C GLU A 76 -40.71 -16.17 13.61
N MET A 77 -39.98 -17.14 13.03
CA MET A 77 -38.83 -16.87 12.21
C MET A 77 -39.24 -16.29 10.84
N GLU A 78 -38.73 -15.09 10.59
CA GLU A 78 -38.81 -14.37 9.32
C GLU A 78 -37.37 -14.22 8.77
N GLU A 79 -37.23 -14.37 7.46
CA GLU A 79 -35.96 -14.28 6.75
C GLU A 79 -36.13 -13.45 5.48
N CYS A 80 -35.18 -12.55 5.24
CA CYS A 80 -35.09 -11.82 3.97
C CYS A 80 -33.67 -11.95 3.41
N GLU A 81 -33.59 -12.50 2.21
CA GLU A 81 -32.39 -12.66 1.41
C GLU A 81 -32.38 -11.61 0.31
N ILE A 82 -31.34 -10.79 0.26
CA ILE A 82 -31.16 -9.74 -0.73
C ILE A 82 -29.90 -10.02 -1.51
N ILE A 83 -30.01 -10.07 -2.83
CA ILE A 83 -28.85 -10.10 -3.73
C ILE A 83 -28.89 -8.78 -4.50
N GLY A 84 -27.79 -8.05 -4.53
CA GLY A 84 -27.76 -6.76 -5.17
C GLY A 84 -26.38 -6.19 -5.40
N ARG A 85 -26.35 -4.92 -5.79
CA ARG A 85 -25.14 -4.16 -6.09
C ARG A 85 -24.96 -3.03 -5.09
N ALA A 86 -23.81 -2.99 -4.44
CA ALA A 86 -23.38 -1.92 -3.58
C ALA A 86 -22.77 -0.75 -4.37
N GLU A 87 -23.20 0.47 -4.05
CA GLU A 87 -22.70 1.73 -4.58
C GLU A 87 -22.27 2.62 -3.43
N VAL A 88 -21.03 3.12 -3.48
CA VAL A 88 -20.58 4.14 -2.53
C VAL A 88 -21.18 5.49 -2.93
N LEU A 89 -21.92 6.09 -2.01
CA LEU A 89 -22.65 7.35 -2.24
C LEU A 89 -21.69 8.54 -2.22
N LYS A 90 -21.54 9.18 -3.38
CA LYS A 90 -20.68 10.36 -3.55
C LYS A 90 -21.45 11.67 -3.54
N GLU A 91 -22.70 11.64 -4.00
CA GLU A 91 -23.54 12.83 -4.07
C GLU A 91 -24.08 13.19 -2.68
N GLU A 92 -24.06 14.48 -2.37
CA GLU A 92 -24.44 14.98 -1.04
C GLU A 92 -25.91 14.66 -0.71
N LYS A 93 -26.80 14.75 -1.72
CA LYS A 93 -28.23 14.41 -1.58
C LYS A 93 -28.43 12.96 -1.13
N ASP A 94 -27.85 12.01 -1.86
CA ASP A 94 -27.97 10.58 -1.55
C ASP A 94 -27.34 10.25 -0.19
N ARG A 95 -26.22 10.89 0.11
CA ARG A 95 -25.51 10.69 1.38
C ARG A 95 -26.32 11.23 2.57
N ASN A 96 -26.98 12.37 2.42
CA ASN A 96 -27.87 12.92 3.46
C ASN A 96 -29.08 12.01 3.70
N LYS A 97 -29.70 11.49 2.64
CA LYS A 97 -30.77 10.48 2.76
C LYS A 97 -30.31 9.25 3.55
N ALA A 98 -29.12 8.73 3.24
CA ALA A 98 -28.55 7.59 3.96
C ALA A 98 -28.28 7.90 5.44
N ILE A 99 -27.80 9.11 5.76
CA ILE A 99 -27.56 9.58 7.13
C ILE A 99 -28.88 9.62 7.90
N GLU A 100 -29.92 10.25 7.35
CA GLU A 100 -31.24 10.37 8.00
C GLU A 100 -31.83 8.99 8.33
N LEU A 101 -31.73 8.03 7.41
CA LEU A 101 -32.23 6.67 7.61
C LEU A 101 -31.42 5.87 8.66
N LEU A 102 -30.11 6.11 8.76
CA LEU A 102 -29.22 5.33 9.62
C LEU A 102 -28.95 5.94 10.99
N VAL A 103 -29.15 7.25 11.18
CA VAL A 103 -28.75 7.95 12.42
C VAL A 103 -29.38 7.35 13.68
N ASN A 104 -30.63 6.90 13.59
CA ASN A 104 -31.37 6.30 14.70
C ASN A 104 -31.31 4.76 14.72
N ARG A 105 -30.75 4.13 13.68
CA ARG A 105 -30.67 2.65 13.55
C ARG A 105 -29.26 2.10 13.75
N SER A 106 -28.24 2.92 13.49
CA SER A 106 -26.84 2.57 13.64
C SER A 106 -26.22 3.40 14.77
N PRO A 107 -25.82 2.77 15.89
CA PRO A 107 -25.13 3.47 16.97
C PRO A 107 -23.86 4.19 16.49
N ILE A 108 -23.17 3.63 15.49
CA ILE A 108 -21.98 4.21 14.87
C ILE A 108 -22.34 5.52 14.15
N VAL A 109 -23.40 5.53 13.33
CA VAL A 109 -23.82 6.75 12.62
C VAL A 109 -24.31 7.80 13.62
N GLY A 110 -25.12 7.41 14.60
CA GLY A 110 -25.61 8.30 15.65
C GLY A 110 -24.47 8.98 16.41
N GLN A 111 -23.48 8.22 16.87
CA GLN A 111 -22.30 8.78 17.55
C GLN A 111 -21.48 9.70 16.63
N PHE A 112 -21.19 9.27 15.40
CA PHE A 112 -20.40 10.06 14.46
C PHE A 112 -21.12 11.34 14.03
N HIS A 113 -22.45 11.33 13.99
CA HIS A 113 -23.27 12.52 13.74
C HIS A 113 -23.14 13.52 14.90
N GLN A 114 -23.28 13.07 16.15
CA GLN A 114 -23.16 13.92 17.34
C GLN A 114 -21.81 14.63 17.46
N ILE A 115 -20.72 13.95 17.07
CA ILE A 115 -19.37 14.53 17.12
C ILE A 115 -18.96 15.26 15.83
N GLY A 116 -19.88 15.41 14.85
CA GLY A 116 -19.62 16.12 13.60
C GLY A 116 -18.57 15.44 12.70
N ALA A 117 -18.45 14.12 12.75
CA ALA A 117 -17.39 13.35 12.09
C ALA A 117 -17.92 12.36 11.04
N LEU A 118 -19.11 12.62 10.46
CA LEU A 118 -19.71 11.75 9.44
C LEU A 118 -18.88 11.65 8.16
N ASP A 119 -18.01 12.61 7.89
CA ASP A 119 -17.03 12.59 6.79
C ASP A 119 -16.04 11.41 6.89
N ARG A 120 -15.95 10.74 8.05
CA ARG A 120 -15.13 9.55 8.27
C ARG A 120 -15.81 8.24 7.84
N LEU A 121 -17.11 8.28 7.63
CA LEU A 121 -17.91 7.16 7.18
C LEU A 121 -18.10 7.21 5.68
N GLU A 122 -18.09 6.03 5.06
CA GLU A 122 -18.60 5.81 3.71
C GLU A 122 -20.01 5.26 3.84
N PHE A 123 -20.93 5.87 3.10
CA PHE A 123 -22.31 5.44 3.01
C PHE A 123 -22.48 4.64 1.72
N ILE A 124 -23.16 3.50 1.84
CA ILE A 124 -23.32 2.53 0.77
C ILE A 124 -24.80 2.32 0.53
N ARG A 125 -25.24 2.43 -0.73
CA ARG A 125 -26.57 2.01 -1.17
C ARG A 125 -26.44 0.67 -1.87
N VAL A 126 -27.20 -0.32 -1.44
CA VAL A 126 -27.35 -1.61 -2.12
C VAL A 126 -28.65 -1.56 -2.91
N LYS A 127 -28.51 -1.56 -4.24
CA LYS A 127 -29.60 -1.74 -5.20
C LYS A 127 -29.88 -3.23 -5.34
N PRO A 128 -31.03 -3.75 -4.90
CA PRO A 128 -31.33 -5.17 -5.01
C PRO A 128 -31.55 -5.56 -6.47
N PHE A 129 -31.07 -6.74 -6.86
CA PHE A 129 -31.51 -7.48 -8.05
C PHE A 129 -32.70 -8.35 -7.71
N THR A 130 -32.71 -8.92 -6.50
CA THR A 130 -33.76 -9.77 -5.97
C THR A 130 -33.86 -9.56 -4.46
N VAL A 131 -35.09 -9.43 -3.97
CA VAL A 131 -35.44 -9.47 -2.53
C VAL A 131 -36.37 -10.66 -2.32
N LYS A 132 -35.91 -11.64 -1.53
CA LYS A 132 -36.61 -12.89 -1.27
C LYS A 132 -36.99 -12.96 0.20
N TYR A 133 -38.28 -12.96 0.48
CA TYR A 133 -38.83 -13.02 1.82
C TYR A 133 -39.40 -14.42 2.12
N ARG A 134 -39.14 -14.91 3.33
CA ARG A 134 -39.58 -16.21 3.83
C ARG A 134 -40.10 -16.06 5.25
N TYR A 135 -41.25 -16.68 5.52
CA TYR A 135 -41.75 -16.90 6.87
C TYR A 135 -41.74 -18.40 7.15
N VAL A 136 -41.06 -18.84 8.22
CA VAL A 136 -40.78 -20.26 8.46
C VAL A 136 -42.05 -21.13 8.52
N PRO A 137 -43.17 -20.72 9.16
CA PRO A 137 -44.41 -21.48 9.11
C PRO A 137 -44.99 -21.68 7.70
N GLU A 138 -44.82 -20.71 6.80
CA GLU A 138 -45.24 -20.84 5.39
C GLU A 138 -44.36 -21.87 4.67
N ILE A 139 -43.05 -21.89 4.96
CA ILE A 139 -42.12 -22.90 4.41
C ILE A 139 -42.53 -24.31 4.83
N LEU A 140 -42.92 -24.51 6.10
CA LEU A 140 -43.37 -25.81 6.61
C LEU A 140 -44.67 -26.29 5.93
N GLN A 141 -45.48 -25.35 5.44
CA GLN A 141 -46.71 -25.64 4.69
C GLN A 141 -46.46 -25.86 3.19
N GLY A 142 -45.20 -25.79 2.74
CA GLY A 142 -44.83 -25.94 1.34
C GLY A 142 -45.13 -24.70 0.49
N GLU A 143 -45.41 -23.56 1.10
CA GLU A 143 -45.65 -22.30 0.38
C GLU A 143 -44.30 -21.72 -0.11
N PRO A 144 -44.23 -21.26 -1.37
CA PRO A 144 -43.02 -20.68 -1.91
C PRO A 144 -42.72 -19.30 -1.28
N PRO A 145 -41.46 -18.87 -1.27
CA PRO A 145 -41.06 -17.55 -0.81
C PRO A 145 -41.70 -16.43 -1.64
N THR A 146 -41.95 -15.28 -1.02
CA THR A 146 -42.30 -14.06 -1.75
C THR A 146 -41.03 -13.49 -2.38
N VAL A 147 -41.03 -13.25 -3.70
CA VAL A 147 -39.86 -12.78 -4.45
C VAL A 147 -40.20 -11.47 -5.17
N PHE A 148 -39.36 -10.46 -4.97
CA PHE A 148 -39.37 -9.22 -5.73
C PHE A 148 -38.10 -9.15 -6.58
N ASP A 149 -38.25 -9.14 -7.90
CA ASP A 149 -37.14 -9.02 -8.85
C ASP A 149 -37.08 -7.61 -9.44
N PHE A 150 -35.86 -7.08 -9.57
CA PHE A 150 -35.56 -5.74 -10.08
C PHE A 150 -34.60 -5.88 -11.26
N GLU A 151 -35.13 -6.21 -12.44
CA GLU A 151 -34.30 -6.40 -13.63
C GLU A 151 -33.60 -5.11 -14.05
N GLU A 152 -34.21 -3.94 -13.85
CA GLU A 152 -33.56 -2.65 -14.13
C GLU A 152 -32.25 -2.45 -13.35
N ASN A 153 -32.13 -3.03 -12.15
CA ASN A 153 -30.94 -2.90 -11.33
C ASN A 153 -29.81 -3.82 -11.79
N ARG A 154 -30.10 -4.83 -12.63
CA ARG A 154 -29.12 -5.77 -13.19
C ARG A 154 -28.29 -5.16 -14.34
N GLU A 155 -28.20 -3.83 -14.44
CA GLU A 155 -27.43 -3.13 -15.48
C GLU A 155 -26.08 -3.84 -15.73
N LYS A 156 -25.81 -4.10 -17.02
CA LYS A 156 -24.56 -4.73 -17.47
C LYS A 156 -23.39 -3.95 -16.90
N VAL A 157 -22.63 -4.59 -16.03
CA VAL A 157 -21.37 -4.06 -15.53
C VAL A 157 -20.56 -3.57 -16.73
N SER A 158 -20.23 -2.28 -16.74
CA SER A 158 -19.32 -1.75 -17.73
C SER A 158 -18.01 -2.51 -17.56
N VAL A 159 -17.59 -3.22 -18.61
CA VAL A 159 -16.29 -3.93 -18.64
C VAL A 159 -15.16 -3.00 -18.18
N TRP A 160 -15.29 -1.70 -18.47
CA TRP A 160 -14.34 -0.67 -18.04
C TRP A 160 -14.29 -0.45 -16.53
N ASP A 161 -15.39 -0.61 -15.80
CA ASP A 161 -15.39 -0.45 -14.35
C ASP A 161 -14.70 -1.63 -13.66
N ASP A 162 -14.91 -2.85 -14.18
CA ASP A 162 -14.17 -4.05 -13.74
C ASP A 162 -12.67 -3.93 -14.05
N VAL A 163 -12.32 -3.46 -15.26
CA VAL A 163 -10.93 -3.22 -15.63
C VAL A 163 -10.30 -2.17 -14.71
N ARG A 164 -10.99 -1.08 -14.40
CA ARG A 164 -10.51 -0.05 -13.46
C ARG A 164 -10.36 -0.59 -12.04
N ALA A 165 -11.28 -1.40 -11.56
CA ALA A 165 -11.20 -2.06 -10.26
C ALA A 165 -9.98 -2.98 -10.16
N LYS A 166 -9.83 -3.90 -11.12
CA LYS A 166 -8.66 -4.79 -11.19
C LYS A 166 -7.36 -3.99 -11.31
N ALA A 167 -7.31 -2.97 -12.16
CA ALA A 167 -6.13 -2.11 -12.31
C ALA A 167 -5.76 -1.41 -10.99
N ARG A 168 -6.73 -0.96 -10.18
CA ARG A 168 -6.47 -0.40 -8.85
C ARG A 168 -5.86 -1.44 -7.92
N ALA A 169 -6.40 -2.66 -7.89
CA ALA A 169 -5.87 -3.74 -7.06
C ALA A 169 -4.43 -4.10 -7.47
N TRP A 170 -4.17 -4.27 -8.77
CA TRP A 170 -2.83 -4.55 -9.30
C TRP A 170 -1.84 -3.41 -9.03
N LYS A 171 -2.29 -2.15 -9.15
CA LYS A 171 -1.46 -1.00 -8.81
C LYS A 171 -1.04 -1.04 -7.33
N GLU A 172 -1.92 -1.36 -6.40
CA GLU A 172 -1.55 -1.50 -4.98
C GLU A 172 -0.65 -2.73 -4.72
N ALA A 173 -0.84 -3.83 -5.46
CA ALA A 173 0.01 -5.03 -5.38
C ALA A 173 1.47 -4.75 -5.78
N VAL A 174 1.68 -3.92 -6.80
CA VAL A 174 3.02 -3.48 -7.23
C VAL A 174 3.69 -2.54 -6.22
N ARG A 175 2.91 -1.93 -5.30
CA ARG A 175 3.36 -1.00 -4.25
C ARG A 175 4.15 0.20 -4.82
N PRO A 176 3.47 1.18 -5.44
CA PRO A 176 4.13 2.27 -6.18
C PRO A 176 5.08 3.09 -5.33
N LEU A 177 4.79 3.24 -4.03
CA LEU A 177 5.68 3.93 -3.10
C LEU A 177 7.02 3.22 -2.93
N SER A 178 7.05 1.88 -2.89
CA SER A 178 8.33 1.15 -2.77
C SER A 178 9.12 1.12 -4.07
N LEU A 179 8.48 1.31 -5.24
CA LEU A 179 9.20 1.48 -6.51
C LEU A 179 10.14 2.69 -6.49
N THR A 180 9.84 3.71 -5.68
CA THR A 180 10.72 4.87 -5.55
C THR A 180 12.10 4.52 -4.97
N ALA A 181 12.19 3.43 -4.19
CA ALA A 181 13.45 2.91 -3.67
C ALA A 181 14.37 2.38 -4.77
N ALA A 182 13.79 1.82 -5.84
CA ALA A 182 14.51 1.34 -7.02
C ALA A 182 14.77 2.48 -8.04
N LEU A 183 13.83 3.42 -8.18
CA LEU A 183 13.92 4.52 -9.15
C LEU A 183 15.13 5.43 -8.87
N VAL A 184 15.23 5.95 -7.65
CA VAL A 184 16.25 6.92 -7.24
C VAL A 184 17.69 6.49 -7.53
N PRO A 185 18.17 5.32 -7.08
CA PRO A 185 19.56 4.89 -7.30
C PRO A 185 19.88 4.69 -8.78
N ILE A 186 18.93 4.20 -9.59
CA ILE A 186 19.16 4.02 -11.04
C ILE A 186 19.28 5.37 -11.74
N LEU A 187 18.40 6.33 -11.41
CA LEU A 187 18.51 7.70 -11.92
C LEU A 187 19.86 8.33 -11.53
N LEU A 188 20.32 8.10 -10.29
CA LEU A 188 21.58 8.65 -9.79
C LEU A 188 22.78 8.05 -10.52
N GLY A 189 22.81 6.73 -10.71
CA GLY A 189 23.87 6.07 -11.47
C GLY A 189 23.92 6.51 -12.93
N GLY A 190 22.76 6.69 -13.56
CA GLY A 190 22.66 7.25 -14.91
C GLY A 190 23.14 8.70 -15.00
N ALA A 191 22.75 9.56 -14.08
CA ALA A 191 23.21 10.95 -14.06
C ALA A 191 24.72 11.08 -13.80
N LEU A 192 25.27 10.25 -12.91
CA LEU A 192 26.71 10.14 -12.70
C LEU A 192 27.44 9.73 -13.99
N ALA A 193 26.94 8.70 -14.68
CA ALA A 193 27.52 8.25 -15.94
C ALA A 193 27.46 9.34 -17.01
N LEU A 194 26.30 9.99 -17.17
CA LEU A 194 26.10 11.08 -18.11
C LEU A 194 27.03 12.28 -17.82
N SER A 195 27.31 12.56 -16.54
CA SER A 195 28.20 13.66 -16.16
C SER A 195 29.69 13.37 -16.38
N GLY A 196 30.08 12.09 -16.40
CA GLY A 196 31.48 11.67 -16.46
C GLY A 196 31.91 10.99 -17.77
N SER A 197 30.97 10.64 -18.65
CA SER A 197 31.23 9.90 -19.89
C SER A 197 30.77 10.68 -21.12
N ALA A 198 31.54 10.59 -22.21
CA ALA A 198 31.23 11.26 -23.47
C ALA A 198 30.07 10.61 -24.25
N GLU A 199 29.82 9.31 -24.00
CA GLU A 199 28.75 8.55 -24.64
C GLU A 199 27.75 8.06 -23.58
N PHE A 200 26.46 8.20 -23.87
CA PHE A 200 25.38 7.72 -23.02
C PHE A 200 24.36 6.95 -23.86
N ASN A 201 24.15 5.68 -23.52
CA ASN A 201 23.23 4.82 -24.23
C ASN A 201 21.85 4.86 -23.57
N VAL A 202 20.94 5.61 -24.20
CA VAL A 202 19.56 5.81 -23.72
C VAL A 202 18.80 4.48 -23.63
N LEU A 203 18.99 3.56 -24.58
CA LEU A 203 18.32 2.26 -24.55
C LEU A 203 18.77 1.44 -23.34
N HIS A 204 20.08 1.36 -23.08
CA HIS A 204 20.62 0.63 -21.93
C HIS A 204 20.14 1.23 -20.60
N PHE A 205 20.01 2.56 -20.53
CA PHE A 205 19.47 3.23 -19.35
C PHE A 205 17.98 2.90 -19.13
N ILE A 206 17.16 2.99 -20.18
CA ILE A 206 15.73 2.64 -20.13
C ILE A 206 15.56 1.17 -19.73
N LEU A 207 16.34 0.26 -20.30
CA LEU A 207 16.31 -1.16 -19.94
C LEU A 207 16.71 -1.38 -18.48
N THR A 208 17.75 -0.69 -17.99
CA THR A 208 18.16 -0.77 -16.59
C THR A 208 17.06 -0.30 -15.65
N LEU A 209 16.42 0.84 -15.96
CA LEU A 209 15.32 1.38 -15.18
C LEU A 209 14.10 0.46 -15.21
N PHE A 210 13.72 -0.04 -16.38
CA PHE A 210 12.59 -0.94 -16.54
C PHE A 210 12.83 -2.27 -15.82
N GLY A 211 14.02 -2.86 -15.96
CA GLY A 211 14.44 -4.07 -15.25
C GLY A 211 14.42 -3.89 -13.73
N ALA A 212 14.91 -2.75 -13.23
CA ALA A 212 14.88 -2.41 -11.81
C ALA A 212 13.44 -2.28 -11.26
N ILE A 213 12.54 -1.64 -12.01
CA ILE A 213 11.12 -1.53 -11.64
C ILE A 213 10.45 -2.91 -11.66
N MET A 214 10.73 -3.74 -12.68
CA MET A 214 10.18 -5.09 -12.80
C MET A 214 10.63 -5.99 -11.65
N ILE A 215 11.92 -6.04 -11.32
CA ILE A 215 12.40 -6.88 -10.22
C ILE A 215 11.87 -6.38 -8.88
N GLN A 216 11.71 -5.06 -8.70
CA GLN A 216 11.12 -4.50 -7.50
C GLN A 216 9.65 -4.91 -7.34
N ALA A 217 8.86 -4.71 -8.40
CA ALA A 217 7.46 -5.10 -8.44
C ALA A 217 7.29 -6.60 -8.23
N GLY A 218 8.10 -7.42 -8.91
CA GLY A 218 8.11 -8.88 -8.75
C GLY A 218 8.45 -9.29 -7.31
N THR A 219 9.46 -8.68 -6.70
CA THR A 219 9.85 -8.93 -5.31
C THR A 219 8.74 -8.54 -4.33
N ASN A 220 8.08 -7.39 -4.53
CA ASN A 220 6.93 -6.98 -3.72
C ASN A 220 5.81 -8.02 -3.77
N MET A 221 5.47 -8.53 -4.96
CA MET A 221 4.39 -9.50 -5.15
C MET A 221 4.75 -10.88 -4.59
N ILE A 222 5.99 -11.34 -4.79
CA ILE A 222 6.48 -12.59 -4.20
C ILE A 222 6.48 -12.49 -2.67
N ASN A 223 6.83 -11.33 -2.09
CA ASN A 223 6.75 -11.11 -0.65
C ASN A 223 5.31 -11.19 -0.15
N ASP A 224 4.36 -10.54 -0.82
CA ASP A 224 2.93 -10.63 -0.49
C ASP A 224 2.40 -12.07 -0.60
N TRP A 225 2.88 -12.85 -1.57
CA TRP A 225 2.55 -14.28 -1.71
C TRP A 225 3.13 -15.14 -0.57
N LYS A 226 4.40 -14.94 -0.20
CA LYS A 226 5.08 -15.65 0.88
C LYS A 226 4.47 -15.32 2.24
N ASP A 227 4.18 -14.06 2.47
CA ASP A 227 3.73 -13.53 3.76
C ASP A 227 2.19 -13.51 3.90
N ALA A 228 1.45 -14.12 2.97
CA ALA A 228 -0.01 -14.04 2.91
C ALA A 228 -0.72 -14.43 4.22
N GLU A 229 -0.29 -15.50 4.89
CA GLU A 229 -0.86 -15.94 6.16
C GLU A 229 -0.51 -14.97 7.29
N ARG A 230 0.77 -14.59 7.40
CA ARG A 230 1.27 -13.64 8.42
C ARG A 230 0.61 -12.28 8.31
N ASP A 231 0.50 -11.76 7.11
CA ASP A 231 -0.16 -10.49 6.85
C ASP A 231 -1.69 -10.63 7.03
N GLY A 232 -2.26 -11.83 7.10
CA GLY A 232 -3.63 -12.04 7.59
C GLY A 232 -3.76 -11.81 9.10
N GLU A 233 -2.74 -12.23 9.87
CA GLU A 233 -2.71 -12.15 11.34
C GLU A 233 -2.27 -10.77 11.86
N ASN A 234 -1.50 -10.01 11.08
CA ASN A 234 -1.01 -8.69 11.50
C ASN A 234 -2.16 -7.66 11.55
N ARG A 235 -2.70 -7.42 12.76
CA ARG A 235 -3.78 -6.45 13.03
C ARG A 235 -3.29 -5.01 13.22
N THR A 236 -1.98 -4.80 13.37
CA THR A 236 -1.37 -3.49 13.62
C THR A 236 -0.74 -2.87 12.37
N GLY A 237 -0.64 -3.63 11.29
CA GLY A 237 -0.08 -3.20 10.01
C GLY A 237 -0.88 -2.08 9.35
N ILE A 238 -0.18 -1.15 8.74
CA ILE A 238 -0.73 0.11 8.22
C ILE A 238 -0.36 0.26 6.77
N ARG A 239 -1.36 0.24 5.89
CA ARG A 239 -1.15 0.60 4.48
C ARG A 239 -0.86 2.09 4.33
N PRO A 240 0.07 2.49 3.45
CA PRO A 240 0.88 1.66 2.52
C PRO A 240 2.25 1.23 3.08
N PHE A 241 2.53 1.43 4.36
CA PHE A 241 3.87 1.31 4.95
C PHE A 241 4.23 -0.10 5.41
N THR A 242 3.31 -0.79 6.10
CA THR A 242 3.57 -2.08 6.75
C THR A 242 2.51 -3.13 6.46
N GLY A 243 2.90 -4.41 6.54
CA GLY A 243 2.01 -5.56 6.32
C GLY A 243 1.60 -5.83 4.86
N GLY A 244 2.46 -5.57 3.88
CA GLY A 244 2.21 -5.90 2.47
C GLY A 244 1.16 -5.02 1.78
N SER A 245 0.77 -5.36 0.54
CA SER A 245 -0.31 -4.64 -0.17
C SER A 245 -1.70 -4.95 0.39
N ARG A 246 -1.82 -6.09 1.08
CA ARG A 246 -3.05 -6.70 1.58
C ARG A 246 -4.06 -7.10 0.50
N MET A 247 -3.67 -7.16 -0.78
CA MET A 247 -4.60 -7.51 -1.87
C MET A 247 -5.11 -8.96 -1.77
N ILE A 248 -4.28 -9.89 -1.30
CA ILE A 248 -4.69 -11.27 -1.02
C ILE A 248 -5.68 -11.31 0.15
N GLN A 249 -5.39 -10.60 1.24
CA GLN A 249 -6.22 -10.59 2.46
C GLN A 249 -7.55 -9.87 2.24
N LEU A 250 -7.60 -8.89 1.33
CA LEU A 250 -8.85 -8.28 0.89
C LEU A 250 -9.61 -9.13 -0.11
N GLY A 251 -8.91 -10.03 -0.79
CA GLY A 251 -9.52 -10.84 -1.82
C GLY A 251 -9.69 -10.19 -3.16
N LEU A 252 -8.80 -9.28 -3.50
CA LEU A 252 -8.84 -8.58 -4.78
C LEU A 252 -7.92 -9.25 -5.81
N ILE A 253 -6.94 -10.02 -5.34
CA ILE A 253 -6.00 -10.79 -6.17
C ILE A 253 -5.81 -12.15 -5.50
N SER A 254 -5.88 -13.23 -6.28
CA SER A 254 -5.67 -14.57 -5.74
C SER A 254 -4.20 -14.80 -5.36
N ARG A 255 -3.94 -15.71 -4.42
CA ARG A 255 -2.57 -16.08 -4.04
C ARG A 255 -1.79 -16.66 -5.22
N ALA A 256 -2.46 -17.40 -6.11
CA ALA A 256 -1.86 -17.97 -7.32
C ALA A 256 -1.45 -16.88 -8.32
N ASP A 257 -2.35 -15.92 -8.61
CA ASP A 257 -2.05 -14.81 -9.52
C ASP A 257 -0.91 -13.94 -8.98
N MET A 258 -0.92 -13.64 -7.67
CA MET A 258 0.16 -12.88 -7.04
C MET A 258 1.54 -13.54 -7.25
N CYS A 259 1.60 -14.87 -7.11
CA CYS A 259 2.82 -15.64 -7.37
C CYS A 259 3.23 -15.61 -8.85
N PHE A 260 2.27 -15.93 -9.74
CA PHE A 260 2.52 -16.02 -11.17
C PHE A 260 3.06 -14.70 -11.74
N PHE A 261 2.37 -13.58 -11.49
CA PHE A 261 2.80 -12.28 -11.99
C PHE A 261 4.08 -11.79 -11.31
N GLY A 262 4.27 -12.11 -10.02
CA GLY A 262 5.52 -11.81 -9.31
C GLY A 262 6.73 -12.52 -9.95
N LEU A 263 6.57 -13.80 -10.31
CA LEU A 263 7.59 -14.58 -11.03
C LEU A 263 7.78 -14.08 -12.46
N ALA A 264 6.70 -13.78 -13.19
CA ALA A 264 6.78 -13.29 -14.57
C ALA A 264 7.58 -11.98 -14.66
N LEU A 265 7.32 -11.03 -13.75
CA LEU A 265 8.08 -9.77 -13.66
C LEU A 265 9.56 -10.02 -13.30
N SER A 266 9.83 -10.94 -12.38
CA SER A 266 11.19 -11.28 -11.98
C SER A 266 11.97 -11.95 -13.12
N ILE A 267 11.33 -12.82 -13.89
CA ILE A 267 11.91 -13.46 -15.08
C ILE A 267 12.18 -12.41 -16.17
N GLY A 268 11.23 -11.52 -16.44
CA GLY A 268 11.44 -10.44 -17.40
C GLY A 268 12.61 -9.53 -17.01
N ALA A 269 12.74 -9.18 -15.73
CA ALA A 269 13.89 -8.43 -15.23
C ALA A 269 15.20 -9.20 -15.38
N ALA A 270 15.20 -10.53 -15.14
CA ALA A 270 16.37 -11.37 -15.33
C ALA A 270 16.81 -11.42 -16.79
N LEU A 271 15.87 -11.52 -17.75
CA LEU A 271 16.18 -11.47 -19.19
C LEU A 271 16.82 -10.13 -19.59
N ILE A 272 16.30 -9.01 -19.07
CA ILE A 272 16.92 -7.70 -19.25
C ILE A 272 18.33 -7.68 -18.64
N GLY A 273 18.50 -8.21 -17.43
CA GLY A 273 19.80 -8.32 -16.77
C GLY A 273 20.82 -9.12 -17.58
N ILE A 274 20.41 -10.26 -18.16
CA ILE A 274 21.26 -11.10 -19.02
C ILE A 274 21.70 -10.31 -20.26
N TYR A 275 20.77 -9.61 -20.92
CA TYR A 275 21.10 -8.75 -22.06
C TYR A 275 22.10 -7.65 -21.66
N LEU A 276 21.86 -6.95 -20.54
CA LEU A 276 22.74 -5.89 -20.06
C LEU A 276 24.15 -6.39 -19.69
N VAL A 277 24.27 -7.59 -19.12
CA VAL A 277 25.57 -8.25 -18.88
C VAL A 277 26.28 -8.51 -20.21
N ALA A 278 25.57 -9.00 -21.23
CA ALA A 278 26.16 -9.31 -22.52
C ALA A 278 26.72 -8.06 -23.23
N VAL A 279 26.05 -6.90 -23.11
CA VAL A 279 26.47 -5.65 -23.77
C VAL A 279 27.39 -4.76 -22.93
N SER A 280 27.30 -4.82 -21.60
CA SER A 280 28.05 -3.93 -20.69
C SER A 280 29.27 -4.61 -20.06
N GLY A 281 29.32 -5.94 -20.10
CA GLY A 281 30.43 -6.76 -19.61
C GLY A 281 30.17 -7.48 -18.28
N TRP A 282 31.04 -8.45 -18.01
CA TRP A 282 30.93 -9.40 -16.89
C TRP A 282 31.02 -8.77 -15.50
N GLY A 283 31.51 -7.53 -15.38
CA GLY A 283 31.60 -6.82 -14.11
C GLY A 283 30.25 -6.56 -13.45
N LEU A 284 29.11 -6.68 -14.15
CA LEU A 284 27.78 -6.63 -13.52
C LEU A 284 27.42 -7.88 -12.70
N ILE A 285 28.03 -9.03 -12.99
CA ILE A 285 27.65 -10.31 -12.41
C ILE A 285 27.78 -10.32 -10.87
N PRO A 286 28.87 -9.83 -10.26
CA PRO A 286 28.96 -9.75 -8.80
C PRO A 286 27.81 -8.97 -8.15
N LEU A 287 27.38 -7.86 -8.76
CA LEU A 287 26.26 -7.06 -8.25
C LEU A 287 24.94 -7.84 -8.35
N ILE A 288 24.71 -8.50 -9.48
CA ILE A 288 23.51 -9.32 -9.73
C ILE A 288 23.47 -10.52 -8.78
N LEU A 289 24.56 -11.26 -8.65
CA LEU A 289 24.65 -12.42 -7.75
C LEU A 289 24.44 -12.01 -6.31
N TYR A 290 25.02 -10.90 -5.87
CA TYR A 290 24.76 -10.38 -4.54
C TYR A 290 23.28 -10.05 -4.35
N GLY A 291 22.65 -9.36 -5.32
CA GLY A 291 21.23 -9.04 -5.27
C GLY A 291 20.34 -10.28 -5.20
N ILE A 292 20.64 -11.31 -5.99
CA ILE A 292 19.93 -12.60 -5.98
C ILE A 292 20.07 -13.28 -4.63
N ILE A 293 21.30 -13.41 -4.10
CA ILE A 293 21.56 -14.03 -2.81
C ILE A 293 20.85 -13.26 -1.70
N ALA A 294 21.03 -11.93 -1.67
CA ALA A 294 20.38 -11.05 -0.70
C ALA A 294 18.87 -11.21 -0.73
N GLY A 295 18.24 -11.20 -1.90
CA GLY A 295 16.78 -11.35 -2.05
C GLY A 295 16.25 -12.74 -1.69
N LEU A 296 16.93 -13.82 -2.10
CA LEU A 296 16.51 -15.19 -1.83
C LEU A 296 16.54 -15.53 -0.34
N PHE A 297 17.59 -15.08 0.35
CA PHE A 297 17.81 -15.39 1.76
C PHE A 297 17.49 -14.21 2.69
N TYR A 298 16.91 -13.12 2.19
CA TYR A 298 16.56 -11.94 2.98
C TYR A 298 15.71 -12.32 4.20
N THR A 299 14.55 -12.92 3.94
CA THR A 299 13.60 -13.44 4.93
C THR A 299 13.12 -14.83 4.51
N ASN A 300 13.09 -15.78 5.45
CA ASN A 300 12.63 -17.15 5.20
C ASN A 300 11.72 -17.64 6.33
N ASN A 301 11.05 -18.78 6.12
CA ASN A 301 10.17 -19.37 7.12
C ASN A 301 10.94 -19.72 8.41
N LYS A 302 10.21 -19.75 9.53
CA LYS A 302 10.77 -20.12 10.84
C LYS A 302 11.59 -21.42 10.75
N GLY A 303 12.80 -21.40 11.30
CA GLY A 303 13.74 -22.52 11.27
C GLY A 303 14.55 -22.68 9.98
N LYS A 304 14.34 -21.85 8.95
CA LYS A 304 15.19 -21.83 7.74
C LYS A 304 16.21 -20.69 7.80
N PHE A 305 17.31 -20.86 7.05
CA PHE A 305 18.35 -19.83 6.94
C PHE A 305 17.76 -18.51 6.39
N SER A 306 18.07 -17.42 7.09
CA SER A 306 17.66 -16.07 6.73
C SER A 306 18.66 -15.04 7.25
N PHE A 307 19.08 -14.13 6.37
CA PHE A 307 20.06 -13.10 6.69
C PHE A 307 19.64 -12.19 7.84
N ILE A 308 18.37 -11.80 7.91
CA ILE A 308 17.85 -10.94 8.99
C ILE A 308 18.05 -11.55 10.39
N ASN A 309 18.15 -12.88 10.46
CA ASN A 309 18.31 -13.60 11.71
C ASN A 309 19.79 -13.83 12.10
N MET A 310 20.76 -13.49 11.24
CA MET A 310 22.19 -13.71 11.53
C MET A 310 22.75 -12.71 12.56
N ALA A 311 22.62 -11.40 12.35
CA ALA A 311 23.17 -10.38 13.24
C ALA A 311 22.28 -9.11 13.26
N PRO A 312 22.36 -8.27 14.32
CA PRO A 312 21.68 -6.99 14.34
C PRO A 312 22.13 -6.12 13.16
N GLY A 313 21.19 -5.51 12.44
CA GLY A 313 21.51 -4.53 11.39
C GLY A 313 21.73 -5.14 10.01
N ILE A 314 21.69 -6.47 9.85
CA ILE A 314 21.93 -7.10 8.55
C ILE A 314 20.84 -6.76 7.53
N ALA A 315 19.58 -6.64 7.95
CA ALA A 315 18.51 -6.23 7.02
C ALA A 315 18.76 -4.81 6.50
N GLU A 316 19.06 -3.89 7.40
CA GLU A 316 19.39 -2.49 7.11
C GLU A 316 20.60 -2.38 6.20
N PHE A 317 21.63 -3.21 6.45
CA PHE A 317 22.83 -3.29 5.63
C PHE A 317 22.54 -3.83 4.23
N LEU A 318 21.81 -4.96 4.12
CA LEU A 318 21.44 -5.54 2.83
C LEU A 318 20.61 -4.57 2.00
N ILE A 319 19.66 -3.85 2.61
CA ILE A 319 18.87 -2.84 1.91
C ILE A 319 19.75 -1.65 1.50
N ALA A 320 20.64 -1.17 2.37
CA ALA A 320 21.57 -0.09 2.03
C ALA A 320 22.48 -0.45 0.85
N THR A 321 23.05 -1.65 0.84
CA THR A 321 23.94 -2.11 -0.23
C THR A 321 23.19 -2.40 -1.51
N THR A 322 22.08 -3.13 -1.47
CA THR A 322 21.33 -3.48 -2.69
C THR A 322 20.64 -2.25 -3.30
N TYR A 323 19.81 -1.53 -2.54
CA TYR A 323 19.01 -0.42 -3.05
C TYR A 323 19.78 0.90 -3.13
N GLY A 324 20.79 1.11 -2.30
CA GLY A 324 21.62 2.32 -2.39
C GLY A 324 22.79 2.11 -3.34
N VAL A 325 23.73 1.28 -2.91
CA VAL A 325 25.05 1.19 -3.53
C VAL A 325 25.03 0.47 -4.88
N PHE A 326 24.58 -0.78 -4.90
CA PHE A 326 24.71 -1.66 -6.06
C PHE A 326 23.76 -1.31 -7.19
N MET A 327 22.57 -0.79 -6.90
CA MET A 327 21.71 -0.23 -7.95
C MET A 327 22.35 1.01 -8.60
N THR A 328 22.91 1.93 -7.80
CA THR A 328 23.60 3.11 -8.34
C THR A 328 24.84 2.73 -9.14
N MET A 329 25.70 1.88 -8.59
CA MET A 329 26.91 1.41 -9.25
C MET A 329 26.60 0.56 -10.49
N GLY A 330 25.56 -0.27 -10.45
CA GLY A 330 25.13 -1.09 -11.58
C GLY A 330 24.61 -0.24 -12.74
N ALA A 331 23.77 0.77 -12.44
CA ALA A 331 23.30 1.72 -13.45
C ALA A 331 24.44 2.54 -14.07
N PHE A 332 25.42 2.94 -13.25
CA PHE A 332 26.65 3.58 -13.76
C PHE A 332 27.45 2.61 -14.65
N TYR A 333 27.72 1.39 -14.18
CA TYR A 333 28.51 0.39 -14.88
C TYR A 333 27.89 0.02 -16.23
N VAL A 334 26.56 -0.11 -16.33
CA VAL A 334 25.87 -0.39 -17.61
C VAL A 334 26.22 0.66 -18.68
N GLN A 335 26.45 1.91 -18.28
CA GLN A 335 26.77 2.99 -19.21
C GLN A 335 28.27 3.07 -19.51
N THR A 336 29.12 2.78 -18.52
CA THR A 336 30.54 3.12 -18.59
C THR A 336 31.48 1.92 -18.68
N GLY A 337 30.98 0.70 -18.44
CA GLY A 337 31.75 -0.54 -18.45
C GLY A 337 32.77 -0.70 -17.31
N HIS A 338 32.80 0.20 -16.33
CA HIS A 338 33.75 0.15 -15.21
C HIS A 338 33.15 0.65 -13.89
N TYR A 339 33.84 0.36 -12.79
CA TYR A 339 33.46 0.82 -11.46
C TYR A 339 34.06 2.18 -11.14
N SER A 340 33.29 3.01 -10.43
CA SER A 340 33.74 4.35 -10.00
C SER A 340 33.66 4.49 -8.49
N MET A 341 34.77 4.93 -7.88
CA MET A 341 34.82 5.32 -6.47
C MET A 341 33.86 6.49 -6.19
N GLN A 342 33.73 7.41 -7.14
CA GLN A 342 32.78 8.52 -7.04
C GLN A 342 31.35 8.00 -6.94
N ALA A 343 30.97 7.06 -7.82
CA ALA A 343 29.63 6.47 -7.80
C ALA A 343 29.35 5.71 -6.50
N LEU A 344 30.34 4.97 -5.98
CA LEU A 344 30.25 4.32 -4.68
C LEU A 344 29.97 5.35 -3.56
N LEU A 345 30.80 6.40 -3.45
CA LEU A 345 30.69 7.37 -2.37
C LEU A 345 29.38 8.19 -2.45
N ILE A 346 29.00 8.62 -3.65
CA ILE A 346 27.76 9.38 -3.90
C ILE A 346 26.50 8.55 -3.64
N SER A 347 26.59 7.22 -3.72
CA SER A 347 25.46 6.33 -3.38
C SER A 347 25.23 6.18 -1.87
N LEU A 348 26.21 6.50 -1.02
CA LEU A 348 26.12 6.26 0.43
C LEU A 348 24.99 7.03 1.13
N PRO A 349 24.73 8.33 0.85
CA PRO A 349 23.58 9.03 1.42
C PRO A 349 22.25 8.35 1.05
N VAL A 350 22.10 7.94 -0.21
CA VAL A 350 20.91 7.21 -0.69
C VAL A 350 20.78 5.88 0.07
N ALA A 351 21.88 5.14 0.22
CA ALA A 351 21.95 3.89 0.97
C ALA A 351 21.51 4.04 2.44
N LEU A 352 21.99 5.07 3.12
CA LEU A 352 21.62 5.36 4.51
C LEU A 352 20.15 5.78 4.63
N PHE A 353 19.66 6.60 3.71
CA PHE A 353 18.27 7.06 3.75
C PHE A 353 17.27 5.96 3.42
N ILE A 354 17.56 5.06 2.47
CA ILE A 354 16.69 3.91 2.21
C ILE A 354 16.71 2.90 3.35
N SER A 355 17.88 2.72 3.98
CA SER A 355 18.01 1.92 5.20
C SER A 355 17.15 2.49 6.34
N ASN A 356 17.10 3.82 6.49
CA ASN A 356 16.21 4.49 7.42
C ASN A 356 14.72 4.27 7.10
N VAL A 357 14.34 4.21 5.81
CA VAL A 357 12.96 3.89 5.40
C VAL A 357 12.58 2.48 5.87
N LEU A 358 13.45 1.49 5.67
CA LEU A 358 13.24 0.14 6.20
C LEU A 358 13.13 0.17 7.73
N LEU A 359 14.09 0.82 8.40
CA LEU A 359 14.20 0.82 9.85
C LEU A 359 12.94 1.39 10.50
N ILE A 360 12.40 2.52 10.03
CA ILE A 360 11.17 3.10 10.59
C ILE A 360 9.94 2.19 10.36
N ASN A 361 9.88 1.49 9.21
CA ASN A 361 8.79 0.55 8.92
C ASN A 361 8.78 -0.67 9.87
N GLN A 362 9.93 -1.02 10.48
CA GLN A 362 10.00 -2.11 11.45
C GLN A 362 9.47 -1.74 12.84
N PHE A 363 9.28 -0.45 13.17
CA PHE A 363 8.78 -0.06 14.49
C PHE A 363 7.34 -0.52 14.77
N PRO A 364 6.39 -0.31 13.84
CA PRO A 364 5.04 -0.87 13.95
C PRO A 364 5.00 -2.40 14.03
N ASP A 365 5.89 -3.06 13.30
CA ASP A 365 5.86 -4.51 13.12
C ASP A 365 6.66 -5.28 14.17
N ALA A 366 7.42 -4.59 15.04
CA ALA A 366 8.33 -5.21 16.02
C ALA A 366 7.70 -6.34 16.87
N GLU A 367 6.45 -6.17 17.33
CA GLU A 367 5.76 -7.21 18.11
C GLU A 367 5.37 -8.42 17.25
N SER A 368 4.92 -8.18 16.02
CA SER A 368 4.57 -9.24 15.06
C SER A 368 5.82 -9.98 14.57
N ASP A 369 6.90 -9.25 14.33
CA ASP A 369 8.19 -9.80 13.93
C ASP A 369 8.78 -10.67 15.04
N ALA A 370 8.73 -10.22 16.29
CA ALA A 370 9.18 -11.01 17.44
C ALA A 370 8.40 -12.33 17.58
N LYS A 371 7.07 -12.31 17.41
CA LYS A 371 6.23 -13.53 17.45
C LYS A 371 6.54 -14.52 16.33
N SER A 372 7.03 -14.04 15.20
CA SER A 372 7.37 -14.85 14.02
C SER A 372 8.85 -15.24 13.93
N ASP A 373 9.63 -15.04 15.00
CA ASP A 373 11.08 -15.31 15.06
C ASP A 373 11.91 -14.51 14.01
N LYS A 374 11.41 -13.33 13.63
CA LYS A 374 12.15 -12.34 12.84
C LYS A 374 12.90 -11.41 13.79
N LYS A 375 14.23 -11.52 13.78
CA LYS A 375 15.11 -10.78 14.68
C LYS A 375 15.59 -9.48 14.02
N THR A 376 14.64 -8.61 13.67
CA THR A 376 14.93 -7.28 13.09
C THR A 376 15.77 -6.42 14.04
N LEU A 377 16.36 -5.33 13.53
CA LEU A 377 17.17 -4.43 14.37
C LEU A 377 16.34 -3.85 15.52
N VAL A 378 15.08 -3.48 15.25
CA VAL A 378 14.14 -2.98 16.26
C VAL A 378 13.82 -4.03 17.32
N VAL A 379 13.66 -5.31 16.93
CA VAL A 379 13.42 -6.41 17.87
C VAL A 379 14.64 -6.66 18.77
N ARG A 380 15.85 -6.62 18.21
CA ARG A 380 17.08 -6.93 18.97
C ARG A 380 17.55 -5.80 19.89
N LEU A 381 17.53 -4.56 19.40
CA LEU A 381 18.01 -3.40 20.16
C LEU A 381 16.90 -2.72 20.98
N GLY A 382 15.64 -3.01 20.66
CA GLY A 382 14.49 -2.29 21.17
C GLY A 382 14.27 -0.95 20.46
N LYS A 383 13.02 -0.47 20.50
CA LYS A 383 12.56 0.75 19.82
C LYS A 383 13.38 2.00 20.19
N LYS A 384 13.83 2.14 21.44
CA LYS A 384 14.61 3.31 21.91
C LYS A 384 15.97 3.42 21.23
N GLN A 385 16.73 2.34 21.18
CA GLN A 385 18.06 2.32 20.56
C GLN A 385 17.96 2.35 19.03
N ALA A 386 17.00 1.61 18.45
CA ALA A 386 16.75 1.66 17.02
C ALA A 386 16.43 3.07 16.51
N LYS A 387 15.71 3.88 17.31
CA LYS A 387 15.47 5.30 16.99
C LYS A 387 16.78 6.08 16.89
N ASN A 388 17.74 5.83 17.79
CA ASN A 388 19.03 6.51 17.75
C ASN A 388 19.84 6.11 16.50
N VAL A 389 19.75 4.85 16.06
CA VAL A 389 20.35 4.40 14.79
C VAL A 389 19.75 5.15 13.60
N LEU A 390 18.42 5.32 13.57
CA LEU A 390 17.74 6.11 12.54
C LEU A 390 18.24 7.57 12.49
N ILE A 391 18.39 8.21 13.66
CA ILE A 391 18.91 9.58 13.77
C ILE A 391 20.37 9.63 13.26
N ALA A 392 21.20 8.67 13.68
CA ALA A 392 22.59 8.58 13.23
C ALA A 392 22.69 8.39 11.71
N GLY A 393 21.81 7.58 11.11
CA GLY A 393 21.73 7.40 9.65
C GLY A 393 21.43 8.70 8.91
N PHE A 394 20.53 9.55 9.43
CA PHE A 394 20.27 10.86 8.86
C PHE A 394 21.48 11.78 8.95
N ILE A 395 22.09 11.90 10.13
CA ILE A 395 23.26 12.74 10.36
C ILE A 395 24.42 12.30 9.46
N ALA A 396 24.71 11.01 9.41
CA ALA A 396 25.77 10.45 8.57
C ALA A 396 25.52 10.73 7.08
N GLY A 397 24.29 10.53 6.59
CA GLY A 397 23.96 10.80 5.18
C GLY A 397 24.19 12.26 4.79
N TYR A 398 23.74 13.21 5.62
CA TYR A 398 23.97 14.64 5.37
C TYR A 398 25.44 15.06 5.57
N ALA A 399 26.16 14.47 6.52
CA ALA A 399 27.58 14.70 6.70
C ALA A 399 28.37 14.25 5.46
N ILE A 400 28.04 13.09 4.90
CA ILE A 400 28.65 12.60 3.65
C ILE A 400 28.36 13.60 2.51
N ILE A 401 27.11 14.04 2.32
CA ILE A 401 26.77 15.06 1.31
C ILE A 401 27.59 16.34 1.50
N GLY A 402 27.78 16.79 2.75
CA GLY A 402 28.57 17.97 3.08
C GLY A 402 30.05 17.84 2.70
N ILE A 403 30.64 16.66 2.95
CA ILE A 403 32.08 16.41 2.81
C ILE A 403 32.48 16.07 1.38
N LEU A 404 31.66 15.35 0.60
CA LEU A 404 32.07 14.83 -0.71
C LEU A 404 32.53 15.90 -1.72
N PRO A 405 31.85 17.07 -1.86
CA PRO A 405 32.36 18.13 -2.72
C PRO A 405 33.73 18.68 -2.29
N LEU A 406 33.98 18.77 -0.98
CA LEU A 406 35.24 19.27 -0.43
C LEU A 406 36.40 18.32 -0.71
N LEU A 407 36.11 17.02 -0.81
CA LEU A 407 37.08 15.99 -1.17
C LEU A 407 37.23 15.78 -2.69
N GLY A 408 36.54 16.57 -3.52
CA GLY A 408 36.59 16.46 -4.98
C GLY A 408 35.79 15.28 -5.57
N TYR A 409 34.93 14.63 -4.77
CA TYR A 409 34.07 13.53 -5.24
C TYR A 409 32.72 14.00 -5.80
N GLY A 410 32.46 15.30 -5.87
CA GLY A 410 31.24 15.80 -6.49
C GLY A 410 31.18 17.31 -6.63
N PRO A 411 30.23 17.83 -7.42
CA PRO A 411 30.07 19.26 -7.60
C PRO A 411 29.47 19.93 -6.36
N LEU A 412 29.72 21.23 -6.18
CA LEU A 412 29.10 22.03 -5.11
C LEU A 412 27.56 22.05 -5.20
N THR A 413 26.99 21.79 -6.38
CA THR A 413 25.55 21.66 -6.59
C THR A 413 24.93 20.52 -5.77
N LEU A 414 25.72 19.57 -5.27
CA LEU A 414 25.23 18.55 -4.32
C LEU A 414 24.61 19.17 -3.07
N TYR A 415 24.98 20.39 -2.69
CA TYR A 415 24.39 21.07 -1.55
C TYR A 415 22.92 21.43 -1.74
N PHE A 416 22.37 21.38 -2.95
CA PHE A 416 20.91 21.43 -3.14
C PHE A 416 20.19 20.28 -2.42
N ALA A 417 20.85 19.14 -2.21
CA ALA A 417 20.30 18.03 -1.44
C ALA A 417 20.00 18.40 0.03
N PHE A 418 20.57 19.48 0.59
CA PHE A 418 20.18 19.99 1.91
C PHE A 418 18.76 20.59 1.95
N LEU A 419 18.13 20.86 0.79
CA LEU A 419 16.72 21.26 0.74
C LEU A 419 15.77 20.18 1.29
N SER A 420 16.21 18.92 1.40
CA SER A 420 15.42 17.85 2.04
C SER A 420 15.53 17.83 3.57
N VAL A 421 16.45 18.59 4.19
CA VAL A 421 16.67 18.59 5.65
C VAL A 421 15.39 18.82 6.47
N PRO A 422 14.47 19.73 6.10
CA PRO A 422 13.21 19.89 6.84
C PRO A 422 12.42 18.58 6.99
N PHE A 423 12.42 17.71 5.97
CA PHE A 423 11.78 16.40 6.06
C PHE A 423 12.51 15.46 7.01
N ALA A 424 13.84 15.42 7.00
CA ALA A 424 14.61 14.64 7.97
C ALA A 424 14.39 15.11 9.42
N ILE A 425 14.36 16.43 9.66
CA ILE A 425 14.08 16.99 10.99
C ILE A 425 12.69 16.54 11.47
N GLN A 426 11.68 16.61 10.61
CA GLN A 426 10.33 16.17 10.96
C GLN A 426 10.28 14.66 11.20
N ALA A 427 10.92 13.84 10.35
CA ALA A 427 11.04 12.41 10.55
C ALA A 427 11.64 12.09 11.93
N ILE A 428 12.78 12.71 12.27
CA ILE A 428 13.44 12.56 13.56
C ILE A 428 12.53 13.00 14.71
N ARG A 429 11.86 14.15 14.59
CA ARG A 429 10.97 14.68 15.63
C ARG A 429 9.81 13.73 15.92
N TYR A 430 9.17 13.19 14.88
CA TYR A 430 8.07 12.23 15.02
C TYR A 430 8.58 10.88 15.55
N ALA A 431 9.68 10.33 15.03
CA ALA A 431 10.29 9.13 15.57
C ALA A 431 10.64 9.30 17.04
N HIS A 432 11.26 10.42 17.42
CA HIS A 432 11.63 10.70 18.79
C HIS A 432 10.45 10.80 19.75
N ARG A 433 9.35 11.41 19.32
CA ARG A 433 8.16 11.59 20.15
C ARG A 433 7.30 10.33 20.25
N TYR A 434 7.29 9.49 19.22
CA TYR A 434 6.31 8.41 19.07
C TYR A 434 6.91 7.01 18.94
N TYR A 435 8.23 6.82 19.11
CA TYR A 435 8.90 5.52 18.93
C TYR A 435 8.28 4.39 19.77
N ASP A 436 7.74 4.68 20.95
CA ASP A 436 7.14 3.72 21.89
C ASP A 436 5.60 3.71 21.85
N LYS A 437 5.00 4.42 20.89
CA LYS A 437 3.54 4.57 20.77
C LYS A 437 2.97 3.63 19.72
N ASN A 438 1.69 3.83 19.38
CA ASN A 438 0.98 2.99 18.42
C ASN A 438 1.55 3.18 17.02
N ALA A 439 1.47 2.13 16.19
CA ALA A 439 1.88 2.13 14.78
C ALA A 439 1.39 3.35 13.98
N THR A 440 0.16 3.77 14.27
CA THR A 440 -0.55 4.91 13.67
C THR A 440 0.07 6.26 14.02
N ASP A 441 0.69 6.40 15.20
CA ASP A 441 1.40 7.63 15.60
C ASP A 441 2.75 7.78 14.87
N LEU A 442 3.29 6.70 14.31
CA LEU A 442 4.55 6.68 13.55
C LEU A 442 4.37 6.97 12.06
N ILE A 443 3.14 7.02 11.54
CA ILE A 443 2.86 7.33 10.12
C ILE A 443 3.54 8.62 9.65
N PRO A 444 3.49 9.75 10.39
CA PRO A 444 4.19 10.96 9.97
C PRO A 444 5.71 10.73 9.86
N SER A 445 6.29 9.92 10.74
CA SER A 445 7.70 9.56 10.66
C SER A 445 8.00 8.74 9.41
N ASN A 446 7.20 7.71 9.11
CA ASN A 446 7.33 6.91 7.89
C ASN A 446 7.25 7.77 6.63
N ALA A 447 6.26 8.67 6.59
CA ALA A 447 6.02 9.60 5.50
C ALA A 447 7.23 10.49 5.23
N HIS A 448 7.71 11.17 6.28
CA HIS A 448 8.83 12.09 6.18
C HIS A 448 10.15 11.38 5.85
N THR A 449 10.39 10.17 6.38
CA THR A 449 11.56 9.37 6.03
C THR A 449 11.55 8.95 4.56
N ALA A 450 10.41 8.46 4.06
CA ALA A 450 10.27 8.07 2.64
C ALA A 450 10.43 9.26 1.69
N ILE A 451 9.84 10.41 2.04
CA ILE A 451 9.95 11.63 1.23
C ILE A 451 11.35 12.22 1.30
N ASN A 452 12.03 12.16 2.44
CA ASN A 452 13.42 12.57 2.53
C ASN A 452 14.28 11.74 1.57
N HIS A 453 14.17 10.40 1.61
CA HIS A 453 14.89 9.53 0.70
C HIS A 453 14.61 9.89 -0.78
N LEU A 454 13.33 10.00 -1.16
CA LEU A 454 12.94 10.33 -2.53
C LEU A 454 13.46 11.71 -2.96
N PHE A 455 13.11 12.76 -2.22
CA PHE A 455 13.43 14.12 -2.60
C PHE A 455 14.93 14.39 -2.57
N ASN A 456 15.65 13.89 -1.55
CA ASN A 456 17.09 14.00 -1.48
C ASN A 456 17.76 13.31 -2.69
N GLY A 457 17.36 12.08 -2.98
CA GLY A 457 17.89 11.34 -4.11
C GLY A 457 17.67 12.02 -5.45
N LEU A 458 16.47 12.58 -5.68
CA LEU A 458 16.19 13.37 -6.89
C LEU A 458 17.03 14.66 -6.94
N LEU A 459 17.29 15.32 -5.81
CA LEU A 459 18.17 16.49 -5.75
C LEU A 459 19.63 16.13 -6.04
N LEU A 460 20.11 14.95 -5.62
CA LEU A 460 21.43 14.45 -5.97
C LEU A 460 21.54 14.19 -7.48
N VAL A 461 20.51 13.59 -8.10
CA VAL A 461 20.44 13.42 -9.57
C VAL A 461 20.48 14.78 -10.27
N PHE A 462 19.65 15.73 -9.82
CA PHE A 462 19.61 17.10 -10.36
C PHE A 462 20.98 17.78 -10.29
N ALA A 463 21.70 17.62 -9.19
CA ALA A 463 23.03 18.21 -9.00
C ALA A 463 24.04 17.78 -10.08
N PHE A 464 24.01 16.52 -10.50
CA PHE A 464 24.87 16.02 -11.60
C PHE A 464 24.33 16.40 -12.98
N LEU A 465 23.01 16.39 -13.18
CA LEU A 465 22.42 16.82 -14.46
C LEU A 465 22.73 18.28 -14.79
N LEU A 466 22.76 19.17 -13.79
CA LEU A 466 23.11 20.58 -13.96
C LEU A 466 24.48 20.79 -14.60
N GLY A 467 25.45 19.91 -14.33
CA GLY A 467 26.78 19.98 -14.91
C GLY A 467 26.94 19.21 -16.23
N ALA A 468 26.01 18.30 -16.53
CA ALA A 468 26.14 17.35 -17.64
C ALA A 468 25.42 17.80 -18.93
N VAL A 469 24.33 18.56 -18.81
CA VAL A 469 23.44 18.89 -19.93
C VAL A 469 22.99 20.35 -19.91
N ASN A 470 22.35 20.80 -21.01
CA ASN A 470 21.79 22.14 -21.10
C ASN A 470 20.72 22.39 -20.02
N LEU A 471 20.58 23.63 -19.58
CA LEU A 471 19.71 24.00 -18.44
C LEU A 471 18.24 23.58 -18.58
N VAL A 472 17.75 23.39 -19.81
CA VAL A 472 16.37 22.94 -20.07
C VAL A 472 16.09 21.57 -19.43
N VAL A 473 16.99 20.60 -19.58
CA VAL A 473 16.76 19.22 -19.08
C VAL A 473 16.74 19.17 -17.55
N PRO A 474 17.70 19.75 -16.80
CA PRO A 474 17.65 19.83 -15.34
C PRO A 474 16.41 20.56 -14.82
N VAL A 475 15.96 21.63 -15.49
CA VAL A 475 14.74 22.36 -15.08
C VAL A 475 13.50 21.49 -15.24
N LEU A 476 13.32 20.84 -16.38
CA LEU A 476 12.20 19.91 -16.60
C LEU A 476 12.23 18.74 -15.61
N TYR A 477 13.42 18.18 -15.37
CA TYR A 477 13.64 17.13 -14.38
C TYR A 477 13.26 17.59 -12.96
N LEU A 478 13.64 18.80 -12.56
CA LEU A 478 13.34 19.35 -11.25
C LEU A 478 11.83 19.58 -11.07
N LEU A 479 11.14 20.11 -12.09
CA LEU A 479 9.68 20.25 -12.09
C LEU A 479 8.98 18.88 -11.96
N ALA A 480 9.41 17.88 -12.73
CA ALA A 480 8.89 16.52 -12.62
C ALA A 480 9.15 15.91 -11.24
N SER A 481 10.32 16.18 -10.66
CA SER A 481 10.71 15.73 -9.32
C SER A 481 9.81 16.33 -8.24
N PHE A 482 9.53 17.64 -8.30
CA PHE A 482 8.58 18.29 -7.38
C PHE A 482 7.16 17.74 -7.55
N ALA A 483 6.71 17.51 -8.78
CA ALA A 483 5.39 16.92 -9.05
C ALA A 483 5.29 15.50 -8.46
N LEU A 484 6.34 14.68 -8.61
CA LEU A 484 6.40 13.33 -8.04
C LEU A 484 6.39 13.36 -6.51
N VAL A 485 7.20 14.22 -5.88
CA VAL A 485 7.23 14.37 -4.41
C VAL A 485 5.89 14.86 -3.89
N PHE A 486 5.25 15.84 -4.55
CA PHE A 486 3.92 16.32 -4.20
C PHE A 486 2.86 15.24 -4.33
N TRP A 487 2.91 14.45 -5.41
CA TRP A 487 2.02 13.31 -5.60
C TRP A 487 2.19 12.25 -4.50
N VAL A 488 3.43 11.88 -4.17
CA VAL A 488 3.74 10.93 -3.08
C VAL A 488 3.25 11.47 -1.73
N TRP A 489 3.51 12.75 -1.43
CA TRP A 489 3.03 13.39 -0.20
C TRP A 489 1.51 13.32 -0.10
N ASN A 490 0.79 13.69 -1.16
CA ASN A 490 -0.67 13.64 -1.18
C ASN A 490 -1.22 12.22 -1.07
N TYR A 491 -0.57 11.25 -1.72
CA TYR A 491 -0.94 9.84 -1.59
C TYR A 491 -0.83 9.37 -0.14
N ILE A 492 0.29 9.68 0.53
CA ILE A 492 0.52 9.35 1.94
C ILE A 492 -0.45 10.10 2.87
N GLU A 493 -0.63 11.40 2.66
CA GLU A 493 -1.45 12.26 3.51
C GLU A 493 -2.92 11.85 3.48
N ARG A 494 -3.44 11.46 2.31
CA ARG A 494 -4.79 10.90 2.17
C ARG A 494 -4.99 9.67 3.05
N GLN A 495 -4.01 8.75 3.07
CA GLN A 495 -4.06 7.55 3.91
C GLN A 495 -3.95 7.91 5.40
N ARG A 496 -3.09 8.86 5.76
CA ARG A 496 -2.92 9.32 7.14
C ARG A 496 -4.18 9.94 7.72
N LYS A 497 -4.84 10.84 6.98
CA LYS A 497 -6.07 11.52 7.45
C LYS A 497 -7.15 10.50 7.81
N VAL A 498 -7.43 9.57 6.91
CA VAL A 498 -8.40 8.47 7.11
C VAL A 498 -8.15 7.73 8.44
N MET A 499 -6.89 7.50 8.80
CA MET A 499 -6.54 6.75 10.01
C MET A 499 -6.48 7.58 11.29
N ASN A 500 -6.02 8.84 11.23
CA ASN A 500 -6.02 9.72 12.41
C ASN A 500 -7.44 10.08 12.83
N ASP A 501 -8.32 10.25 11.85
CA ASP A 501 -9.73 10.47 12.06
C ASP A 501 -10.41 9.32 12.83
N PHE A 502 -9.99 8.08 12.58
CA PHE A 502 -10.43 6.92 13.35
C PHE A 502 -10.04 7.03 14.84
N LYS A 503 -8.78 7.37 15.14
CA LYS A 503 -8.29 7.48 16.53
C LYS A 503 -9.03 8.50 17.37
N VAL A 504 -9.37 9.65 16.78
CA VAL A 504 -10.05 10.73 17.50
C VAL A 504 -11.49 10.34 17.84
N ALA A 505 -12.14 9.53 16.99
CA ALA A 505 -13.49 9.04 17.21
C ALA A 505 -13.62 8.05 18.38
N PHE A 506 -12.57 7.29 18.71
CA PHE A 506 -12.58 6.28 19.79
C PHE A 506 -11.90 6.74 21.09
N ARG A 507 -11.41 7.98 21.16
CA ARG A 507 -10.74 8.55 22.35
C ARG A 507 -11.60 9.52 23.16
N LYS A 508 -12.79 9.84 22.69
CA LYS A 508 -13.85 10.49 23.45
C LYS A 508 -14.95 9.47 23.68
#